data_AF-A0A8J4QBQ0-F1
#
_entry.id   AF-A0A8J4QBQ0-F1
#
_cell.length_a   1.000
_cell.length_b   1.000
_cell.length_c   1.000
_cell.angle_alpha   90.00
_cell.angle_beta   90.00
_cell.angle_gamma   90.00
#
_symmetry.space_group_name_H-M   'P 1'
#
loop_
_entity.id
_entity.type
_entity.pdbx_description
1 polymer ?
#
loop_
_entity_poly.entity_id
_entity_poly.type
_entity_poly.pdbx_seq_one_letter_code
_entity_poly.pdbx_strand_id
1 'polypeptide(L)'
;MIKGFCDVGDLVEASKVWNLMVDEGFQPDIDAVEKMMETHFKINRYDEALKLFQMTRTMRIDDLGLSTYRLVIDWMCKRDKTAQAYLMFEEMHERGIQVDNLTLASLIYGLLVRGRVREAYRVVGGIERLDISVYHVLIKGLLRLRRASEATQVFREMIKKGCEPTMHTYIMSLQGHLGKRGRKGTVTLMNFETIFVGGLVKAGKSLEVTKYVERRYRKGLEVPRFDYNNFLHYYSNEEGVVMFEEVAKKLREVGSVDLAEIFERYGLRMAMSDRR
;
A
#
# COMPACT_ATOMS: atom_id res chain seq x y z
N MET A 1 -14.96 -36.21 -1.05
CA MET A 1 -16.37 -35.77 -1.09
C MET A 1 -16.55 -34.35 -0.54
N ILE A 2 -16.02 -34.03 0.65
CA ILE A 2 -16.10 -32.69 1.27
C ILE A 2 -15.67 -31.56 0.31
N LYS A 3 -14.50 -31.68 -0.32
CA LYS A 3 -13.98 -30.71 -1.30
C LYS A 3 -14.97 -30.43 -2.45
N GLY A 4 -15.57 -31.49 -3.01
CA GLY A 4 -16.55 -31.38 -4.10
C GLY A 4 -17.81 -30.62 -3.68
N PHE A 5 -18.34 -30.87 -2.48
CA PHE A 5 -19.45 -30.09 -1.93
C PHE A 5 -19.07 -28.62 -1.69
N CYS A 6 -17.84 -28.36 -1.24
CA CYS A 6 -17.33 -27.01 -1.07
C CYS A 6 -17.15 -26.26 -2.41
N ASP A 7 -16.80 -26.96 -3.49
CA ASP A 7 -16.66 -26.39 -4.83
C ASP A 7 -17.99 -25.90 -5.41
N VAL A 8 -19.09 -26.59 -5.10
CA VAL A 8 -20.46 -26.17 -5.48
C VAL A 8 -21.12 -25.27 -4.43
N GLY A 9 -20.43 -24.95 -3.33
CA GLY A 9 -20.93 -24.08 -2.26
C GLY A 9 -21.90 -24.73 -1.27
N ASP A 10 -22.11 -26.04 -1.35
CA ASP A 10 -23.00 -26.79 -0.47
C ASP A 10 -22.29 -27.17 0.84
N LEU A 11 -22.15 -26.18 1.72
CA LEU A 11 -21.53 -26.38 3.03
C LEU A 11 -22.39 -27.22 3.99
N VAL A 12 -23.67 -27.42 3.70
CA VAL A 12 -24.54 -28.26 4.53
C VAL A 12 -24.16 -29.72 4.33
N GLU A 13 -24.10 -30.16 3.07
CA GLU A 13 -23.66 -31.53 2.76
C GLU A 13 -22.18 -31.74 3.11
N ALA A 14 -21.32 -30.74 2.88
CA ALA A 14 -19.92 -30.80 3.33
C ALA A 14 -19.82 -31.03 4.85
N SER A 15 -20.62 -30.33 5.65
CA SER A 15 -20.64 -30.48 7.12
C SER A 15 -21.21 -31.82 7.57
N LYS A 16 -22.20 -32.38 6.86
CA LYS A 16 -22.71 -33.73 7.17
C LYS A 16 -21.64 -34.79 6.96
N VAL A 17 -20.94 -34.74 5.82
CA VAL A 17 -19.84 -35.67 5.52
C VAL A 17 -18.70 -35.50 6.53
N TRP A 18 -18.40 -34.27 6.93
CA TRP A 18 -17.43 -33.99 7.98
C TRP A 18 -17.80 -34.66 9.31
N ASN A 19 -19.02 -34.43 9.80
CA ASN A 19 -19.48 -35.00 11.08
C ASN A 19 -19.45 -36.53 11.06
N LEU A 20 -19.91 -37.15 9.97
CA LEU A 20 -19.84 -38.59 9.80
C LEU A 20 -18.40 -39.11 9.88
N MET A 21 -17.44 -38.42 9.25
CA MET A 21 -16.02 -38.78 9.36
C MET A 21 -15.53 -38.78 10.79
N VAL A 22 -15.85 -37.72 11.54
CA VAL A 22 -15.41 -37.55 12.94
C VAL A 22 -16.08 -38.58 13.85
N ASP A 23 -17.37 -38.85 13.67
CA ASP A 23 -18.14 -39.82 14.46
C ASP A 23 -17.62 -41.25 14.26
N GLU A 24 -17.18 -41.58 13.04
CA GLU A 24 -16.54 -42.86 12.69
C GLU A 24 -15.04 -42.91 13.07
N GLY A 25 -14.51 -41.85 13.69
CA GLY A 25 -13.13 -41.79 14.18
C GLY A 25 -12.08 -41.47 13.13
N PHE A 26 -12.46 -41.05 11.92
CA PHE A 26 -11.53 -40.61 10.89
C PHE A 26 -11.12 -39.14 11.08
N GLN A 27 -9.87 -38.83 10.77
CA GLN A 27 -9.36 -37.46 10.78
C GLN A 27 -9.53 -36.80 9.40
N PRO A 28 -10.20 -35.63 9.33
CA PRO A 28 -10.32 -34.85 8.10
C PRO A 28 -8.94 -34.50 7.53
N ASP A 29 -8.80 -34.69 6.23
CA ASP A 29 -7.59 -34.26 5.52
C ASP A 29 -7.48 -32.73 5.52
N ILE A 30 -6.24 -32.22 5.48
CA ILE A 30 -5.95 -30.78 5.55
C ILE A 30 -6.58 -30.06 4.36
N ASP A 31 -6.51 -30.63 3.16
CA ASP A 31 -7.08 -30.03 1.95
C ASP A 31 -8.59 -29.77 2.07
N ALA A 32 -9.34 -30.68 2.70
CA ALA A 32 -10.77 -30.55 2.97
C ALA A 32 -11.02 -29.48 4.03
N VAL A 33 -10.19 -29.40 5.07
CA VAL A 33 -10.25 -28.33 6.07
C VAL A 33 -10.03 -26.97 5.41
N GLU A 34 -8.93 -26.81 4.67
CA GLU A 34 -8.56 -25.53 4.04
C GLU A 34 -9.66 -25.10 3.08
N LYS A 35 -10.21 -26.04 2.31
CA LYS A 35 -11.29 -25.78 1.37
C LYS A 35 -12.57 -25.36 2.06
N MET A 36 -12.99 -26.06 3.13
CA MET A 36 -14.17 -25.68 3.89
C MET A 36 -13.99 -24.28 4.49
N MET A 37 -12.83 -24.01 5.08
CA MET A 37 -12.51 -22.68 5.61
C MET A 37 -12.59 -21.60 4.51
N GLU A 38 -11.95 -21.82 3.36
CA GLU A 38 -12.00 -20.89 2.22
C GLU A 38 -13.44 -20.62 1.76
N THR A 39 -14.26 -21.67 1.60
CA THR A 39 -15.66 -21.52 1.20
C THR A 39 -16.48 -20.78 2.26
N HIS A 40 -16.30 -21.09 3.55
CA HIS A 40 -16.91 -20.34 4.64
C HIS A 40 -16.52 -18.86 4.64
N PHE A 41 -15.24 -18.54 4.40
CA PHE A 41 -14.77 -17.16 4.24
C PHE A 41 -15.41 -16.46 3.04
N LYS A 42 -15.53 -17.13 1.88
CA LYS A 42 -16.16 -16.57 0.66
C LYS A 42 -17.63 -16.21 0.86
N ILE A 43 -18.37 -16.97 1.66
CA ILE A 43 -19.79 -16.71 1.94
C ILE A 43 -20.03 -15.92 3.25
N ASN A 44 -18.98 -15.32 3.81
CA ASN A 44 -19.03 -14.52 5.03
C ASN A 44 -19.48 -15.26 6.31
N ARG A 45 -19.38 -16.60 6.34
CA ARG A 45 -19.67 -17.46 7.51
C ARG A 45 -18.43 -17.66 8.36
N TYR A 46 -18.03 -16.58 9.01
CA TYR A 46 -16.70 -16.50 9.60
C TYR A 46 -16.57 -17.16 10.97
N ASP A 47 -17.65 -17.19 11.74
CA ASP A 47 -17.62 -17.83 13.06
C ASP A 47 -17.52 -19.36 12.89
N GLU A 48 -18.10 -19.89 11.82
CA GLU A 48 -17.95 -21.28 11.38
C GLU A 48 -16.53 -21.57 10.89
N ALA A 49 -15.93 -20.68 10.08
CA ALA A 49 -14.52 -20.81 9.68
C ALA A 49 -13.57 -20.81 10.88
N LEU A 50 -13.83 -19.97 11.89
CA LEU A 50 -13.03 -19.94 13.12
C LEU A 50 -13.23 -21.20 13.98
N LYS A 51 -14.46 -21.74 14.06
CA LYS A 51 -14.70 -23.02 14.74
C LYS A 51 -13.93 -24.15 14.07
N LEU A 52 -13.94 -24.21 12.73
CA LEU A 52 -13.14 -25.17 11.97
C LEU A 52 -11.65 -25.02 12.27
N PHE A 53 -11.13 -23.78 12.27
CA PHE A 53 -9.74 -23.48 12.61
C PHE A 53 -9.37 -23.84 14.07
N GLN A 54 -10.29 -23.69 15.02
CA GLN A 54 -10.05 -24.10 16.41
C GLN A 54 -10.10 -25.62 16.56
N MET A 55 -11.02 -26.27 15.85
CA MET A 55 -11.18 -27.72 15.87
C MET A 55 -9.94 -28.42 15.31
N THR A 56 -9.34 -27.89 14.24
CA THR A 56 -8.10 -28.43 13.68
C THR A 56 -6.91 -28.31 14.63
N ARG A 57 -6.86 -27.25 15.43
CA ARG A 57 -5.88 -27.11 16.52
C ARG A 57 -6.09 -28.15 17.61
N THR A 58 -7.33 -28.41 18.02
CA THR A 58 -7.63 -29.43 19.06
C THR A 58 -7.35 -30.84 18.57
N MET A 59 -7.54 -31.11 17.27
CA MET A 59 -7.26 -32.40 16.66
C MET A 59 -5.76 -32.65 16.38
N ARG A 60 -4.88 -31.69 16.71
CA ARG A 60 -3.44 -31.73 16.39
C ARG A 60 -3.18 -32.05 14.93
N ILE A 61 -3.95 -31.40 14.06
CA ILE A 61 -3.65 -31.41 12.63
C ILE A 61 -2.45 -30.49 12.45
N ASP A 62 -1.26 -31.06 12.56
CA ASP A 62 -0.01 -30.33 12.77
C ASP A 62 0.51 -29.62 11.50
N ASP A 63 0.00 -29.97 10.31
CA ASP A 63 0.44 -29.35 9.04
C ASP A 63 -0.45 -28.21 8.53
N LEU A 64 -1.16 -27.49 9.41
CA LEU A 64 -1.88 -26.28 9.02
C LEU A 64 -0.91 -25.30 8.32
N GLY A 65 -1.09 -25.15 7.01
CA GLY A 65 -0.16 -24.45 6.15
C GLY A 65 -0.31 -22.94 6.18
N LEU A 66 0.60 -22.27 5.45
CA LEU A 66 0.58 -20.83 5.21
C LEU A 66 -0.76 -20.32 4.66
N SER A 67 -1.40 -21.09 3.77
CA SER A 67 -2.70 -20.78 3.14
C SER A 67 -3.78 -20.52 4.19
N THR A 68 -3.89 -21.39 5.20
CA THR A 68 -4.90 -21.26 6.25
C THR A 68 -4.64 -20.05 7.15
N TYR A 69 -3.42 -19.88 7.66
CA TYR A 69 -3.09 -18.70 8.49
C TYR A 69 -3.29 -17.39 7.72
N ARG A 70 -2.93 -17.35 6.44
CA ARG A 70 -3.16 -16.18 5.58
C ARG A 70 -4.63 -15.80 5.50
N LEU A 71 -5.52 -16.76 5.24
CA LEU A 71 -6.96 -16.51 5.16
C LEU A 71 -7.51 -15.96 6.48
N VAL A 72 -7.11 -16.56 7.61
CA VAL A 72 -7.53 -16.13 8.95
C VAL A 72 -7.03 -14.72 9.27
N ILE A 73 -5.74 -14.42 9.02
CA ILE A 73 -5.12 -13.12 9.28
C ILE A 73 -5.75 -12.02 8.42
N ASP A 74 -5.88 -12.23 7.10
CA ASP A 74 -6.50 -11.27 6.19
C ASP A 74 -7.94 -10.97 6.60
N TRP A 75 -8.70 -12.01 6.94
CA TRP A 75 -10.06 -11.86 7.43
C TRP A 75 -10.14 -11.07 8.74
N MET A 76 -9.33 -11.43 9.74
CA MET A 76 -9.30 -10.72 11.03
C MET A 76 -8.91 -9.25 10.84
N CYS A 77 -8.00 -8.96 9.90
CA CYS A 77 -7.65 -7.60 9.52
C CYS A 77 -8.84 -6.85 8.92
N LYS A 78 -9.59 -7.46 7.99
CA LYS A 78 -10.77 -6.86 7.35
C LYS A 78 -11.93 -6.57 8.32
N ARG A 79 -12.09 -7.33 9.40
CA ARG A 79 -13.18 -7.19 10.39
C ARG A 79 -12.83 -6.45 11.68
N ASP A 80 -11.77 -5.65 11.67
CA ASP A 80 -11.37 -4.90 12.86
C ASP A 80 -10.81 -5.72 14.03
N LYS A 81 -10.57 -7.02 13.81
CA LYS A 81 -10.02 -7.95 14.81
C LYS A 81 -8.49 -8.03 14.77
N THR A 82 -7.78 -6.90 14.62
CA THR A 82 -6.29 -6.89 14.51
C THR A 82 -5.56 -7.50 15.70
N ALA A 83 -6.13 -7.45 16.90
CA ALA A 83 -5.52 -8.09 18.07
C ALA A 83 -5.40 -9.59 17.89
N GLN A 84 -6.48 -10.21 17.42
CA GLN A 84 -6.51 -11.63 17.11
C GLN A 84 -5.64 -11.93 15.89
N ALA A 85 -5.66 -11.07 14.85
CA ALA A 85 -4.82 -11.23 13.67
C ALA A 85 -3.32 -11.28 14.02
N TYR A 86 -2.90 -10.43 14.95
CA TYR A 86 -1.53 -10.39 15.44
C TYR A 86 -1.16 -11.64 16.25
N LEU A 87 -2.06 -12.16 17.09
CA LEU A 87 -1.83 -13.42 17.80
C LEU A 87 -1.70 -14.61 16.84
N MET A 88 -2.50 -14.66 15.77
CA MET A 88 -2.36 -15.70 14.74
C MET A 88 -1.04 -15.59 13.98
N PHE A 89 -0.55 -14.37 13.77
CA PHE A 89 0.77 -14.13 13.19
C PHE A 89 1.90 -14.60 14.11
N GLU A 90 1.85 -14.29 15.41
CA GLU A 90 2.85 -14.75 16.38
C GLU A 90 2.89 -16.28 16.44
N GLU A 91 1.72 -16.94 16.51
CA GLU A 91 1.64 -18.40 16.50
C GLU A 91 2.22 -19.02 15.21
N MET A 92 1.88 -18.46 14.05
CA MET A 92 2.43 -18.92 12.76
C MET A 92 3.96 -18.78 12.73
N HIS A 93 4.50 -17.69 13.29
CA HIS A 93 5.93 -17.45 13.37
C HIS A 93 6.64 -18.41 14.33
N GLU A 94 6.07 -18.66 15.51
CA GLU A 94 6.58 -19.65 16.48
C GLU A 94 6.64 -21.07 15.90
N ARG A 95 5.73 -21.40 14.98
CA ARG A 95 5.73 -22.67 14.24
C ARG A 95 6.73 -22.72 13.08
N GLY A 96 7.49 -21.64 12.82
CA GLY A 96 8.46 -21.57 11.73
C GLY A 96 7.84 -21.43 10.33
N ILE A 97 6.54 -21.11 10.24
CA ILE A 97 5.86 -20.93 8.95
C ILE A 97 6.22 -19.55 8.40
N GLN A 98 6.96 -19.54 7.28
CA GLN A 98 7.38 -18.32 6.59
C GLN A 98 6.18 -17.64 5.91
N VAL A 99 5.93 -16.39 6.30
CA VAL A 99 4.83 -15.58 5.77
C VAL A 99 5.28 -14.85 4.53
N ASP A 100 4.42 -14.78 3.51
CA ASP A 100 4.73 -13.93 2.36
C ASP A 100 4.62 -12.43 2.70
N ASN A 101 5.38 -11.61 1.97
CA ASN A 101 5.43 -10.17 2.18
C ASN A 101 4.07 -9.48 1.98
N LEU A 102 3.18 -10.04 1.14
CA LEU A 102 1.85 -9.49 0.89
C LEU A 102 0.93 -9.60 2.12
N THR A 103 0.96 -10.74 2.81
CA THR A 103 0.18 -10.95 4.03
C THR A 103 0.74 -10.07 5.16
N LEU A 104 2.07 -9.99 5.26
CA LEU A 104 2.76 -9.11 6.22
C LEU A 104 2.40 -7.63 5.99
N ALA A 105 2.47 -7.15 4.73
CA ALA A 105 2.11 -5.79 4.37
C ALA A 105 0.65 -5.46 4.74
N SER A 106 -0.27 -6.41 4.53
CA SER A 106 -1.69 -6.24 4.88
C SER A 106 -1.88 -6.14 6.40
N LEU A 107 -1.24 -7.02 7.17
CA LEU A 107 -1.26 -7.01 8.64
C LEU A 107 -0.67 -5.71 9.19
N ILE A 108 0.51 -5.31 8.73
CA ILE A 108 1.20 -4.07 9.14
C ILE A 108 0.29 -2.86 8.86
N TYR A 109 -0.32 -2.78 7.68
CA TYR A 109 -1.22 -1.67 7.34
C TYR A 109 -2.44 -1.62 8.26
N GLY A 110 -3.05 -2.79 8.53
CA GLY A 110 -4.19 -2.90 9.45
C GLY A 110 -3.84 -2.45 10.87
N LEU A 111 -2.67 -2.85 11.38
CA LEU A 111 -2.16 -2.42 12.69
C LEU A 111 -1.91 -0.91 12.74
N LEU A 112 -1.30 -0.33 11.70
CA LEU A 112 -1.02 1.10 11.63
C LEU A 112 -2.29 1.96 11.56
N VAL A 113 -3.28 1.58 10.75
CA VAL A 113 -4.53 2.36 10.63
C VAL A 113 -5.29 2.43 11.96
N ARG A 114 -5.09 1.45 12.85
CA ARG A 114 -5.68 1.38 14.20
C ARG A 114 -4.77 1.93 15.30
N GLY A 115 -3.66 2.54 14.94
CA GLY A 115 -2.71 3.13 15.90
C GLY A 115 -1.87 2.11 16.68
N ARG A 116 -1.92 0.81 16.35
CA ARG A 116 -1.14 -0.26 16.99
C ARG A 116 0.29 -0.31 16.45
N VAL A 117 0.98 0.82 16.53
CA VAL A 117 2.28 1.03 15.85
C VAL A 117 3.39 0.13 16.43
N ARG A 118 3.42 -0.10 17.74
CA ARG A 118 4.42 -0.98 18.37
C ARG A 118 4.37 -2.41 17.82
N GLU A 119 3.19 -2.91 17.57
CA GLU A 119 3.01 -4.26 17.02
C GLU A 119 3.34 -4.29 15.53
N ALA A 120 2.97 -3.26 14.78
CA ALA A 120 3.38 -3.13 13.38
C ALA A 120 4.91 -3.20 13.23
N TYR A 121 5.66 -2.52 14.11
CA TYR A 121 7.13 -2.60 14.11
C TYR A 121 7.69 -3.94 14.61
N ARG A 122 6.97 -4.67 15.48
CA ARG A 122 7.34 -6.06 15.84
C ARG A 122 7.24 -6.99 14.63
N VAL A 123 6.14 -6.90 13.87
CA VAL A 123 5.99 -7.65 12.61
C VAL A 123 7.12 -7.32 11.63
N VAL A 124 7.44 -6.02 11.46
CA VAL A 124 8.56 -5.57 10.61
C VAL A 124 9.91 -6.13 11.07
N GLY A 125 10.14 -6.21 12.38
CA GLY A 125 11.38 -6.74 12.95
C GLY A 125 11.63 -8.23 12.65
N GLY A 126 10.58 -8.99 12.33
CA GLY A 126 10.67 -10.39 11.90
C GLY A 126 10.95 -10.59 10.41
N ILE A 127 11.05 -9.52 9.62
CA ILE A 127 11.27 -9.58 8.17
C ILE A 127 12.75 -9.36 7.87
N GLU A 128 13.45 -10.39 7.38
CA GLU A 128 14.88 -10.30 7.05
C GLU A 128 15.16 -9.22 5.99
N ARG A 129 14.36 -9.19 4.92
CA ARG A 129 14.50 -8.22 3.82
C ARG A 129 13.15 -7.62 3.45
N LEU A 130 12.97 -6.37 3.89
CA LEU A 130 11.81 -5.57 3.52
C LEU A 130 11.83 -5.29 2.01
N ASP A 131 10.72 -5.60 1.35
CA ASP A 131 10.47 -5.16 -0.02
C ASP A 131 9.77 -3.79 -0.06
N ILE A 132 9.62 -3.26 -1.27
CA ILE A 132 8.99 -1.96 -1.51
C ILE A 132 7.55 -1.88 -0.97
N SER A 133 6.81 -2.99 -0.95
CA SER A 133 5.42 -3.03 -0.51
C SER A 133 5.30 -2.76 0.99
N VAL A 134 6.21 -3.32 1.79
CA VAL A 134 6.22 -3.11 3.24
C VAL A 134 6.62 -1.67 3.59
N TYR A 135 7.64 -1.12 2.91
CA TYR A 135 7.98 0.30 3.06
C TYR A 135 6.82 1.22 2.70
N HIS A 136 6.11 0.91 1.60
CA HIS A 136 4.93 1.69 1.18
C HIS A 136 3.84 1.69 2.25
N VAL A 137 3.55 0.52 2.81
CA VAL A 137 2.58 0.38 3.89
C VAL A 137 2.97 1.18 5.13
N LEU A 138 4.23 1.10 5.56
CA LEU A 138 4.73 1.83 6.73
C LEU A 138 4.58 3.35 6.54
N ILE A 139 5.08 3.86 5.41
CA ILE A 139 4.97 5.28 5.05
C ILE A 139 3.50 5.70 5.02
N LYS A 140 2.64 4.96 4.30
CA LYS A 140 1.21 5.27 4.18
C LYS A 140 0.50 5.28 5.54
N GLY A 141 0.74 4.26 6.36
CA GLY A 141 0.11 4.11 7.67
C GLY A 141 0.51 5.23 8.64
N LEU A 142 1.82 5.53 8.73
CA LEU A 142 2.33 6.62 9.56
C LEU A 142 1.79 7.99 9.12
N LEU A 143 1.70 8.25 7.82
CA LEU A 143 1.11 9.48 7.28
C LEU A 143 -0.38 9.61 7.62
N ARG A 144 -1.13 8.49 7.69
CA ARG A 144 -2.53 8.49 8.15
C ARG A 144 -2.65 8.82 9.64
N LEU A 145 -1.70 8.34 10.44
CA LEU A 145 -1.59 8.65 11.87
C LEU A 145 -1.04 10.05 12.17
N ARG A 146 -0.80 10.89 11.16
CA ARG A 146 -0.16 12.21 11.31
C ARG A 146 1.27 12.16 11.86
N ARG A 147 1.94 11.01 11.77
CA ARG A 147 3.33 10.78 12.20
C ARG A 147 4.29 11.00 11.03
N ALA A 148 4.25 12.20 10.46
CA ALA A 148 4.96 12.53 9.22
C ALA A 148 6.49 12.38 9.35
N SER A 149 7.06 12.81 10.48
CA SER A 149 8.50 12.69 10.77
C SER A 149 8.98 11.24 10.73
N GLU A 150 8.19 10.30 11.25
CA GLU A 150 8.52 8.87 11.23
C GLU A 150 8.36 8.28 9.84
N ALA A 151 7.34 8.69 9.08
CA ALA A 151 7.22 8.30 7.68
C ALA A 151 8.45 8.74 6.85
N THR A 152 9.01 9.94 7.13
CA THR A 152 10.26 10.39 6.52
C THR A 152 11.45 9.50 6.91
N GLN A 153 11.52 9.06 8.17
CA GLN A 153 12.58 8.16 8.61
C GLN A 153 12.52 6.82 7.86
N VAL A 154 11.32 6.24 7.72
CA VAL A 154 11.12 5.00 6.95
C VAL A 154 11.53 5.18 5.48
N PHE A 155 11.18 6.32 4.86
CA PHE A 155 11.60 6.62 3.49
C PHE A 155 13.13 6.70 3.34
N ARG A 156 13.83 7.31 4.30
CA ARG A 156 15.31 7.36 4.28
C ARG A 156 15.92 5.97 4.51
N GLU A 157 15.32 5.18 5.38
CA GLU A 157 15.76 3.81 5.64
C GLU A 157 15.64 2.93 4.38
N MET A 158 14.53 3.06 3.64
CA MET A 158 14.31 2.39 2.36
C MET A 158 15.48 2.64 1.38
N ILE A 159 15.87 3.90 1.21
CA ILE A 159 17.01 4.29 0.36
C ILE A 159 18.33 3.74 0.91
N LYS A 160 18.58 3.88 2.22
CA LYS A 160 19.80 3.41 2.87
C LYS A 160 20.00 1.90 2.70
N LYS A 161 18.91 1.12 2.71
CA LYS A 161 18.91 -0.33 2.50
C LYS A 161 18.90 -0.73 1.01
N GLY A 162 19.05 0.22 0.09
CA GLY A 162 19.12 -0.03 -1.35
C GLY A 162 17.78 -0.41 -1.99
N CYS A 163 16.66 -0.11 -1.34
CA CYS A 163 15.34 -0.30 -1.93
C CYS A 163 14.97 0.99 -2.70
N GLU A 164 14.94 0.91 -4.03
CA GLU A 164 14.79 2.09 -4.88
C GLU A 164 13.35 2.64 -4.83
N PRO A 165 13.15 3.94 -4.51
CA PRO A 165 11.81 4.52 -4.51
C PRO A 165 11.22 4.63 -5.92
N THR A 166 10.00 4.13 -6.09
CA THR A 166 9.21 4.33 -7.33
C THR A 166 8.48 5.68 -7.33
N MET A 167 7.93 6.06 -8.48
CA MET A 167 7.02 7.20 -8.63
C MET A 167 5.93 7.23 -7.55
N HIS A 168 5.30 6.08 -7.27
CA HIS A 168 4.29 5.97 -6.21
C HIS A 168 4.87 6.38 -4.85
N THR A 169 6.08 5.94 -4.51
CA THR A 169 6.73 6.26 -3.22
C THR A 169 6.86 7.76 -3.01
N TYR A 170 7.37 8.47 -4.02
CA TYR A 170 7.57 9.91 -3.95
C TYR A 170 6.24 10.67 -3.86
N ILE A 171 5.26 10.31 -4.71
CA ILE A 171 3.93 10.91 -4.70
C ILE A 171 3.25 10.72 -3.34
N MET A 172 3.23 9.48 -2.84
CA MET A 172 2.61 9.15 -1.56
C MET A 172 3.20 9.96 -0.40
N SER A 173 4.51 10.10 -0.39
CA SER A 173 5.20 10.75 0.70
C SER A 173 5.04 12.28 0.66
N LEU A 174 5.01 12.89 -0.53
CA LEU A 174 4.65 14.30 -0.72
C LEU A 174 3.18 14.54 -0.31
N GLN A 175 2.24 13.76 -0.85
CA GLN A 175 0.81 13.91 -0.56
C GLN A 175 0.49 13.74 0.93
N GLY A 176 1.13 12.78 1.61
CA GLY A 176 0.87 12.58 3.04
C GLY A 176 1.41 13.71 3.92
N HIS A 177 2.51 14.36 3.54
CA HIS A 177 3.02 15.55 4.21
C HIS A 177 2.12 16.79 3.95
N LEU A 178 1.49 16.88 2.79
CA LEU A 178 0.61 18.00 2.39
C LEU A 178 -0.79 17.98 3.07
N GLY A 179 -1.14 16.93 3.83
CA GLY A 179 -2.32 16.90 4.70
C GLY A 179 -3.68 16.72 4.01
N LYS A 180 -4.80 16.94 4.73
CA LYS A 180 -6.19 16.78 4.20
C LYS A 180 -6.61 17.90 3.23
N ARG A 181 -6.05 19.12 3.38
CA ARG A 181 -6.06 20.16 2.35
C ARG A 181 -5.44 19.65 1.04
N GLY A 182 -4.62 18.61 1.17
CA GLY A 182 -3.95 17.93 0.09
C GLY A 182 -4.72 16.80 -0.63
N ARG A 183 -5.85 16.34 -0.06
CA ARG A 183 -6.55 15.12 -0.53
C ARG A 183 -8.00 15.36 -0.92
N LYS A 184 -8.59 16.51 -0.57
CA LYS A 184 -9.96 16.87 -0.92
C LYS A 184 -9.99 18.33 -1.36
N GLY A 185 -10.04 18.52 -2.68
CA GLY A 185 -10.19 19.83 -3.31
C GLY A 185 -9.70 19.79 -4.75
N THR A 186 -10.48 20.38 -5.64
CA THR A 186 -10.18 20.74 -7.04
C THR A 186 -9.04 21.77 -7.12
N VAL A 187 -7.91 21.53 -6.44
CA VAL A 187 -6.81 22.49 -6.36
C VAL A 187 -5.65 22.03 -7.25
N THR A 188 -5.63 22.58 -8.45
CA THR A 188 -4.71 22.35 -9.59
C THR A 188 -3.22 22.48 -9.24
N LEU A 189 -2.85 23.15 -8.14
CA LEU A 189 -1.45 23.39 -7.73
C LEU A 189 -0.73 22.16 -7.12
N MET A 190 -1.47 21.22 -6.53
CA MET A 190 -0.87 20.02 -5.95
C MET A 190 -0.50 18.95 -6.98
N ASN A 191 -1.22 18.96 -8.10
CA ASN A 191 -0.89 18.11 -9.22
C ASN A 191 0.50 18.47 -9.75
N PHE A 192 0.93 19.74 -9.62
CA PHE A 192 2.21 20.19 -10.14
C PHE A 192 3.40 19.42 -9.54
N GLU A 193 3.50 19.32 -8.21
CA GLU A 193 4.60 18.62 -7.54
C GLU A 193 4.60 17.12 -7.87
N THR A 194 3.41 16.51 -7.97
CA THR A 194 3.26 15.09 -8.34
C THR A 194 3.53 14.84 -9.82
N ILE A 195 3.15 15.76 -10.71
CA ILE A 195 3.42 15.72 -12.15
C ILE A 195 4.91 15.94 -12.39
N PHE A 196 5.52 16.90 -11.70
CA PHE A 196 6.95 17.19 -11.76
C PHE A 196 7.79 15.98 -11.37
N VAL A 197 7.48 15.38 -10.21
CA VAL A 197 8.09 14.12 -9.77
C VAL A 197 7.82 12.99 -10.77
N GLY A 198 6.58 12.86 -11.23
CA GLY A 198 6.20 11.83 -12.20
C GLY A 198 6.96 11.96 -13.51
N GLY A 199 7.13 13.18 -14.01
CA GLY A 199 8.00 13.49 -15.11
C GLY A 199 9.41 13.01 -14.82
N LEU A 200 10.06 13.53 -13.78
CA LEU A 200 11.49 13.31 -13.54
C LEU A 200 11.83 11.83 -13.41
N VAL A 201 10.96 11.05 -12.76
CA VAL A 201 11.09 9.59 -12.68
C VAL A 201 11.03 8.95 -14.07
N LYS A 202 10.08 9.35 -14.93
CA LYS A 202 10.00 8.86 -16.33
C LYS A 202 11.24 9.21 -17.16
N ALA A 203 11.90 10.33 -16.85
CA ALA A 203 13.15 10.74 -17.48
C ALA A 203 14.41 10.10 -16.85
N GLY A 204 14.26 9.13 -15.94
CA GLY A 204 15.37 8.41 -15.29
C GLY A 204 16.12 9.21 -14.21
N LYS A 205 15.56 10.34 -13.75
CA LYS A 205 16.23 11.30 -12.84
C LYS A 205 15.92 11.03 -11.37
N SER A 206 16.06 9.78 -10.95
CA SER A 206 15.68 9.32 -9.60
C SER A 206 16.45 10.03 -8.48
N LEU A 207 17.72 10.35 -8.72
CA LEU A 207 18.57 11.05 -7.76
C LEU A 207 18.09 12.50 -7.52
N GLU A 208 17.73 13.21 -8.59
CA GLU A 208 17.19 14.56 -8.56
C GLU A 208 15.84 14.59 -7.82
N VAL A 209 14.98 13.61 -8.11
CA VAL A 209 13.69 13.42 -7.42
C VAL A 209 13.91 13.18 -5.93
N THR A 210 14.86 12.33 -5.58
CA THR A 210 15.21 12.06 -4.17
C THR A 210 15.63 13.35 -3.46
N LYS A 211 16.60 14.08 -4.02
CA LYS A 211 17.08 15.36 -3.46
C LYS A 211 15.96 16.38 -3.36
N TYR A 212 15.08 16.43 -4.35
CA TYR A 212 13.92 17.31 -4.36
C TYR A 212 12.96 17.01 -3.21
N VAL A 213 12.54 15.75 -3.10
CA VAL A 213 11.60 15.29 -2.07
C VAL A 213 12.20 15.43 -0.67
N GLU A 214 13.49 15.14 -0.48
CA GLU A 214 14.17 15.37 0.80
C GLU A 214 14.24 16.85 1.20
N ARG A 215 14.52 17.74 0.24
CA ARG A 215 14.51 19.19 0.48
C ARG A 215 13.11 19.67 0.88
N ARG A 216 12.07 19.12 0.23
CA ARG A 216 10.67 19.40 0.56
C ARG A 216 10.32 18.96 1.99
N TYR A 217 10.82 17.81 2.44
CA TYR A 217 10.63 17.36 3.83
C TYR A 217 11.33 18.26 4.85
N ARG A 218 12.58 18.67 4.59
CA ARG A 218 13.41 19.42 5.56
C ARG A 218 12.93 20.86 5.75
N LYS A 219 12.35 21.48 4.73
CA LYS A 219 11.94 22.90 4.79
C LYS A 219 10.63 23.15 5.54
N GLY A 220 10.00 22.13 6.15
CA GLY A 220 8.83 22.33 7.01
C GLY A 220 7.75 23.19 6.35
N LEU A 221 7.31 22.82 5.13
CA LEU A 221 6.24 23.45 4.35
C LEU A 221 6.15 24.99 4.45
N GLU A 222 7.01 25.68 3.70
CA GLU A 222 6.52 26.77 2.86
C GLU A 222 6.16 26.22 1.49
N VAL A 223 5.02 26.66 0.94
CA VAL A 223 4.65 26.38 -0.45
C VAL A 223 5.78 26.96 -1.32
N PRO A 224 6.53 26.11 -2.02
CA PRO A 224 7.68 26.56 -2.77
C PRO A 224 7.23 27.14 -4.10
N ARG A 225 7.61 28.40 -4.35
CA ARG A 225 7.54 28.98 -5.69
C ARG A 225 8.31 28.10 -6.67
N PHE A 226 7.68 27.88 -7.82
CA PHE A 226 8.16 27.07 -8.93
C PHE A 226 9.48 27.62 -9.50
N ASP A 227 10.53 26.79 -9.53
CA ASP A 227 11.79 27.12 -10.23
C ASP A 227 11.69 26.65 -11.68
N TYR A 228 11.17 27.57 -12.49
CA TYR A 228 10.88 27.41 -13.91
C TYR A 228 12.09 26.84 -14.66
N ASN A 229 13.28 27.38 -14.44
CA ASN A 229 14.46 27.15 -15.29
C ASN A 229 14.97 25.70 -15.28
N ASN A 230 14.86 25.01 -14.14
CA ASN A 230 15.26 23.60 -14.04
C ASN A 230 14.25 22.63 -14.66
N PHE A 231 12.99 23.02 -14.76
CA PHE A 231 11.94 22.14 -15.29
C PHE A 231 12.06 21.93 -16.79
N LEU A 232 12.38 22.98 -17.56
CA LEU A 232 12.21 22.92 -19.01
C LEU A 232 13.44 22.44 -19.75
N HIS A 233 14.58 22.44 -19.08
CA HIS A 233 15.74 21.68 -19.50
C HIS A 233 15.43 20.16 -19.60
N TYR A 234 14.35 19.67 -19.00
CA TYR A 234 14.06 18.23 -18.90
C TYR A 234 12.85 17.72 -19.72
N TYR A 235 12.01 18.58 -20.33
CA TYR A 235 10.75 18.16 -20.99
C TYR A 235 10.53 18.73 -22.40
N SER A 236 11.60 18.94 -23.16
CA SER A 236 11.57 19.43 -24.54
C SER A 236 11.04 18.38 -25.53
N ASN A 237 9.72 18.24 -25.65
CA ASN A 237 9.03 17.68 -26.83
C ASN A 237 7.65 18.37 -26.99
N GLU A 238 7.12 18.39 -28.21
CA GLU A 238 5.93 19.14 -28.68
C GLU A 238 4.65 19.03 -27.81
N GLU A 239 4.44 17.93 -27.06
CA GLU A 239 3.30 17.77 -26.14
C GLU A 239 3.36 18.66 -24.88
N GLY A 240 4.53 19.24 -24.57
CA GLY A 240 4.70 20.13 -23.42
C GLY A 240 3.94 21.45 -23.57
N VAL A 241 3.79 21.95 -24.80
CA VAL A 241 3.21 23.27 -25.11
C VAL A 241 1.75 23.35 -24.70
N VAL A 242 0.96 22.34 -25.10
CA VAL A 242 -0.48 22.25 -24.78
C VAL A 242 -0.71 22.17 -23.27
N MET A 243 0.20 21.52 -22.54
CA MET A 243 0.14 21.46 -21.08
C MET A 243 0.38 22.83 -20.45
N PHE A 244 1.36 23.60 -20.95
CA PHE A 244 1.62 24.96 -20.45
C PHE A 244 0.47 25.93 -20.73
N GLU A 245 -0.18 25.81 -21.90
CA GLU A 245 -1.35 26.62 -22.26
C GLU A 245 -2.54 26.34 -21.35
N GLU A 246 -2.87 25.07 -21.11
CA GLU A 246 -4.00 24.69 -20.26
C GLU A 246 -3.75 25.09 -18.78
N VAL A 247 -2.50 25.03 -18.33
CA VAL A 247 -2.10 25.50 -16.99
C VAL A 247 -2.19 27.02 -16.90
N ALA A 248 -1.72 27.77 -17.91
CA ALA A 248 -1.83 29.22 -17.95
C ALA A 248 -3.29 29.68 -17.91
N LYS A 249 -4.18 29.02 -18.65
CA LYS A 249 -5.61 29.31 -18.64
C LYS A 249 -6.22 29.19 -17.24
N LYS A 250 -5.96 28.09 -16.55
CA LYS A 250 -6.44 27.89 -15.16
C LYS A 250 -5.83 28.87 -14.17
N LEU A 251 -4.58 29.30 -14.38
CA LEU A 251 -3.94 30.32 -13.55
C LEU A 251 -4.61 31.71 -13.71
N ARG A 252 -5.08 32.05 -14.92
CA ARG A 252 -5.87 33.28 -15.14
C ARG A 252 -7.22 33.21 -14.44
N GLU A 253 -7.90 32.06 -14.50
CA GLU A 253 -9.21 31.85 -13.84
C GLU A 253 -9.15 32.03 -12.31
N VAL A 254 -8.00 31.72 -11.69
CA VAL A 254 -7.79 31.91 -10.24
C VAL A 254 -7.09 33.24 -9.90
N GLY A 255 -7.02 34.18 -10.84
CA GLY A 255 -6.50 35.54 -10.62
C GLY A 255 -4.97 35.67 -10.57
N SER A 256 -4.23 34.61 -10.94
CA SER A 256 -2.76 34.61 -10.97
C SER A 256 -2.23 34.92 -12.37
N VAL A 257 -2.54 36.12 -12.86
CA VAL A 257 -2.33 36.54 -14.25
C VAL A 257 -0.85 36.61 -14.64
N ASP A 258 0.01 37.13 -13.76
CA ASP A 258 1.45 37.22 -14.02
C ASP A 258 2.09 35.83 -14.19
N LEU A 259 1.61 34.86 -13.40
CA LEU A 259 2.11 33.49 -13.45
C LEU A 259 1.60 32.76 -14.70
N ALA A 260 0.36 33.03 -15.12
CA ALA A 260 -0.16 32.52 -16.38
C ALA A 260 0.65 32.99 -17.59
N GLU A 261 1.01 34.27 -17.66
CA GLU A 261 1.82 34.80 -18.77
C GLU A 261 3.21 34.17 -18.84
N ILE A 262 3.81 33.88 -17.68
CA ILE A 262 5.12 33.22 -17.62
C ILE A 262 5.03 31.79 -18.16
N PHE A 263 3.99 31.04 -17.79
CA PHE A 263 3.78 29.66 -18.25
C PHE A 263 3.52 29.60 -19.77
N GLU A 264 2.69 30.51 -20.29
CA GLU A 264 2.34 30.58 -21.71
C GLU A 264 3.52 31.01 -22.59
N ARG A 265 4.25 32.08 -22.21
CA ARG A 265 5.45 32.52 -22.96
C ARG A 265 6.52 31.45 -23.05
N TYR A 266 6.62 30.61 -22.04
CA TYR A 266 7.62 29.56 -22.06
C TYR A 266 7.17 28.34 -22.87
N GLY A 267 5.90 27.92 -22.78
CA GLY A 267 5.34 26.93 -23.71
C GLY A 267 5.60 27.30 -25.17
N LEU A 268 5.37 28.57 -25.54
CA LEU A 268 5.65 29.10 -26.89
C LEU A 268 7.13 29.06 -27.29
N ARG A 269 8.06 29.33 -26.36
CA ARG A 269 9.50 29.22 -26.64
C ARG A 269 9.95 27.79 -26.86
N MET A 270 9.32 26.81 -26.19
CA MET A 270 9.62 25.39 -26.40
C MET A 270 9.21 24.93 -27.80
N ALA A 271 8.03 25.36 -28.28
CA ALA A 271 7.56 25.08 -29.65
C ALA A 271 8.50 25.62 -30.75
N MET A 272 9.17 26.74 -30.47
CA MET A 272 10.10 27.40 -31.41
C MET A 272 11.50 26.75 -31.43
N SER A 273 11.84 25.93 -30.43
CA SER A 273 13.13 25.25 -30.33
C SER A 273 13.18 23.92 -31.08
N ASP A 274 12.04 23.30 -31.38
CA ASP A 274 11.91 22.03 -32.13
C ASP A 274 11.92 22.21 -33.67
N ARG A 275 11.98 23.46 -34.17
CA ARG A 275 12.05 23.77 -35.63
C ARG A 275 13.47 24.08 -36.15
N ARG A 276 14.52 23.63 -35.48
CA ARG A 276 15.91 23.73 -35.94
C ARG A 276 16.61 22.39 -35.96
#